data_AF-A0A200R1H1-F1
#
_entry.id   AF-A0A200R1H1-F1
#
_cell.length_a   1.000
_cell.length_b   1.000
_cell.length_c   1.000
_cell.angle_alpha   90.00
_cell.angle_beta   90.00
_cell.angle_gamma   90.00
#
_symmetry.space_group_name_H-M   'P 1'
#
loop_
_entity.id
_entity.type
_entity.pdbx_description
1 polymer ?
#
loop_
_entity_poly.entity_id
_entity_poly.type
_entity_poly.pdbx_seq_one_letter_code
_entity_poly.pdbx_strand_id
1 'polypeptide(L)'
;MLLWEVLWTHHLSEHLHLYVCVAILKRHRKKIMGEQMDFDTLLKFINELSGHINLNAALRDAEALCICAGENGEASIPPGTPPSLPVDDDTALMYSQQDDNDSL
;
A
#
# COMPACT_ATOMS: atom_id res chain seq x y z
N MET A 1 -5.67 -4.63 -11.04
CA MET A 1 -6.97 -4.45 -10.36
C MET A 1 -6.91 -4.92 -8.91
N LEU A 2 -6.52 -6.16 -8.62
CA LEU A 2 -6.47 -6.70 -7.24
C LEU A 2 -5.77 -5.82 -6.18
N LEU A 3 -4.63 -5.19 -6.50
CA LEU A 3 -3.93 -4.32 -5.55
C LEU A 3 -4.82 -3.16 -5.09
N TRP A 4 -5.44 -2.46 -6.04
CA TRP A 4 -6.28 -1.31 -5.77
C TRP A 4 -7.54 -1.70 -5.00
N GLU A 5 -8.16 -2.83 -5.36
CA GLU A 5 -9.31 -3.39 -4.64
C GLU A 5 -8.98 -3.59 -3.15
N VAL A 6 -7.85 -4.24 -2.84
CA VAL A 6 -7.45 -4.49 -1.45
C VAL A 6 -7.14 -3.19 -0.71
N LEU A 7 -6.39 -2.27 -1.34
CA LEU A 7 -6.03 -0.99 -0.72
C LEU A 7 -7.25 -0.12 -0.38
N TRP A 8 -8.28 -0.14 -1.21
CA TRP A 8 -9.49 0.68 -1.01
C TRP A 8 -10.50 0.09 -0.04
N THR A 9 -10.36 -1.18 0.37
CA THR A 9 -11.27 -1.77 1.37
C THR A 9 -11.07 -1.24 2.79
N HIS A 10 -9.96 -0.53 3.08
CA HIS A 10 -9.61 -0.06 4.44
C HIS A 10 -9.62 -1.16 5.52
N HIS A 11 -9.52 -2.43 5.13
CA HIS A 11 -9.84 -3.54 6.02
C HIS A 11 -8.91 -3.67 7.24
N LEU A 12 -7.67 -3.17 7.16
CA LEU A 12 -6.63 -3.33 8.20
C LEU A 12 -5.99 -2.03 8.66
N SER A 13 -5.76 -1.09 7.75
CA SER A 13 -5.23 0.25 8.04
C SER A 13 -5.59 1.17 6.88
N GLU A 14 -5.80 2.44 7.18
CA GLU A 14 -6.00 3.46 6.15
C GLU A 14 -4.73 3.67 5.32
N HIS A 15 -3.56 3.32 5.84
CA HIS A 15 -2.25 3.49 5.19
C HIS A 15 -1.62 2.16 4.75
N LEU A 16 -2.44 1.16 4.38
CA LEU A 16 -1.97 -0.17 3.95
C LEU A 16 -0.90 -0.11 2.83
N HIS A 17 -0.96 0.89 1.94
CA HIS A 17 0.03 1.12 0.90
C HIS A 17 1.47 1.27 1.44
N LEU A 18 1.66 1.87 2.63
CA LEU A 18 2.98 1.97 3.27
C LEU A 18 3.51 0.59 3.66
N TYR A 19 2.66 -0.26 4.21
CA TYR A 19 3.01 -1.63 4.57
C TYR A 19 3.36 -2.47 3.34
N VAL A 20 2.71 -2.22 2.19
CA VAL A 20 3.08 -2.85 0.90
C VAL A 20 4.49 -2.43 0.47
N CYS A 21 4.82 -1.13 0.56
CA CYS A 21 6.18 -0.65 0.28
C CYS A 21 7.21 -1.31 1.19
N VAL A 22 6.93 -1.39 2.49
CA VAL A 22 7.82 -2.06 3.47
C VAL A 22 7.95 -3.55 3.18
N ALA A 23 6.87 -4.24 2.80
CA ALA A 23 6.90 -5.65 2.45
C ALA A 23 7.84 -5.93 1.26
N ILE A 24 7.76 -5.10 0.21
CA ILE A 24 8.65 -5.19 -0.96
C ILE A 24 10.11 -4.98 -0.53
N LEU A 25 10.40 -3.92 0.22
CA LEU A 25 11.75 -3.64 0.71
C LEU A 25 12.30 -4.75 1.62
N LYS A 26 11.48 -5.25 2.54
CA LYS A 26 11.82 -6.33 3.48
C LYS A 26 12.21 -7.61 2.75
N ARG A 27 11.53 -7.95 1.64
CA ARG A 27 11.83 -9.14 0.84
C ARG A 27 13.21 -9.06 0.17
N HIS A 28 13.60 -7.86 -0.27
CA HIS A 28 14.87 -7.63 -0.96
C HIS A 28 16.00 -7.12 -0.04
N ARG A 29 15.73 -6.96 1.26
CA ARG A 29 16.68 -6.39 2.24
C ARG A 29 18.07 -7.03 2.20
N LYS A 30 18.15 -8.36 2.05
CA LYS A 30 19.42 -9.10 2.07
C LYS A 30 20.30 -8.71 0.88
N LYS A 31 19.68 -8.49 -0.28
CA LYS A 31 20.37 -8.06 -1.49
C LYS A 31 20.82 -6.61 -1.37
N ILE A 32 19.89 -5.72 -0.98
CA ILE A 32 20.15 -4.28 -0.82
C ILE A 32 21.32 -4.04 0.15
N MET A 33 21.26 -4.65 1.35
CA MET A 33 22.30 -4.49 2.37
C MET A 33 23.56 -5.29 2.06
N GLY A 34 23.44 -6.48 1.46
CA GLY A 34 24.57 -7.33 1.12
C GLY A 34 25.44 -6.76 0.00
N GLU A 35 24.83 -6.08 -0.97
CA GLU A 35 25.52 -5.40 -2.06
C GLU A 35 25.95 -3.96 -1.69
N GLN A 36 25.57 -3.47 -0.50
CA GLN A 36 25.82 -2.09 -0.05
C GLN A 36 25.43 -1.04 -1.10
N MET A 37 24.20 -1.18 -1.62
CA MET A 37 23.71 -0.31 -2.68
C MET A 37 23.71 1.17 -2.24
N ASP A 38 24.28 2.04 -3.06
CA ASP A 38 24.07 3.48 -2.96
C ASP A 38 22.69 3.88 -3.53
N PHE A 39 22.35 5.15 -3.43
CA PHE A 39 21.01 5.64 -3.78
C PHE A 39 20.63 5.32 -5.25
N ASP A 40 21.54 5.58 -6.19
CA ASP A 40 21.28 5.37 -7.62
C ASP A 40 21.13 3.88 -7.94
N THR A 41 21.96 3.02 -7.34
CA THR A 41 21.86 1.57 -7.52
C THR A 41 20.58 1.03 -6.91
N LEU A 42 20.19 1.51 -5.73
CA LEU A 42 18.92 1.14 -5.09
C LEU A 42 17.75 1.56 -5.97
N LEU A 43 17.74 2.78 -6.48
CA LEU A 43 16.67 3.29 -7.34
C LEU A 43 16.56 2.46 -8.64
N LYS A 44 17.69 2.17 -9.28
CA LYS A 44 17.74 1.28 -10.45
C LYS A 44 17.19 -0.11 -10.12
N PHE A 45 17.61 -0.69 -9.00
CA PHE A 45 17.14 -2.00 -8.55
C PHE A 45 15.63 -2.02 -8.31
N ILE A 46 15.08 -1.01 -7.63
CA ILE A 46 13.63 -0.90 -7.40
C ILE A 46 12.88 -0.75 -8.72
N ASN A 47 13.39 0.05 -9.66
CA ASN A 47 12.79 0.18 -10.99
C ASN A 47 12.79 -1.16 -11.75
N GLU A 48 13.88 -1.92 -11.67
CA GLU A 48 14.00 -3.26 -12.27
C GLU A 48 13.07 -4.30 -11.62
N LEU A 49 12.56 -4.08 -10.41
CA LEU A 49 11.54 -4.94 -9.81
C LEU A 49 10.15 -4.74 -10.45
N SER A 50 9.93 -3.65 -11.18
CA SER A 50 8.66 -3.38 -11.85
C SER A 50 8.27 -4.54 -12.78
N GLY A 51 7.04 -5.03 -12.66
CA GLY A 51 6.56 -6.19 -13.42
C GLY A 51 7.02 -7.56 -12.87
N HIS A 52 7.95 -7.60 -11.92
CA HIS A 52 8.45 -8.83 -11.28
C HIS A 52 7.97 -9.02 -9.83
N ILE A 53 7.18 -8.07 -9.30
CA ILE A 53 6.63 -8.15 -7.96
C ILE A 53 5.49 -9.18 -7.93
N ASN A 54 5.63 -10.20 -7.08
CA ASN A 54 4.53 -11.10 -6.77
C ASN A 54 3.55 -10.38 -5.83
N LEU A 55 2.48 -9.86 -6.40
CA LEU A 55 1.48 -9.06 -5.69
C LEU A 55 0.86 -9.79 -4.50
N ASN A 56 0.45 -11.05 -4.66
CA ASN A 56 -0.17 -11.83 -3.59
C ASN A 56 0.76 -12.04 -2.39
N ALA A 57 2.04 -12.32 -2.66
CA ALA A 57 3.03 -12.45 -1.58
C ALA A 57 3.28 -11.10 -0.88
N ALA A 58 3.39 -10.02 -1.64
CA ALA A 58 3.60 -8.68 -1.08
C ALA A 58 2.42 -8.23 -0.21
N LEU A 59 1.18 -8.49 -0.64
CA LEU A 59 -0.03 -8.19 0.14
C LEU A 59 -0.06 -8.99 1.44
N ARG A 60 0.17 -10.32 1.39
CA ARG A 60 0.20 -11.15 2.60
C ARG A 60 1.27 -10.70 3.60
N ASP A 61 2.46 -10.35 3.11
CA ASP A 61 3.52 -9.81 3.96
C ASP A 61 3.15 -8.44 4.55
N ALA A 62 2.46 -7.59 3.79
CA ALA A 62 1.96 -6.29 4.25
C ALA A 62 0.88 -6.44 5.33
N GLU A 63 -0.08 -7.33 5.16
CA GLU A 63 -1.11 -7.65 6.17
C GLU A 63 -0.47 -8.14 7.47
N ALA A 64 0.48 -9.07 7.36
CA ALA A 64 1.22 -9.57 8.52
C ALA A 64 2.02 -8.45 9.21
N LEU A 65 2.64 -7.55 8.45
CA LEU A 65 3.33 -6.38 9.01
C LEU A 65 2.37 -5.43 9.71
N CYS A 66 1.20 -5.15 9.12
CA CYS A 66 0.17 -4.29 9.72
C CYS A 66 -0.32 -4.85 11.05
N ILE A 67 -0.64 -6.16 11.09
CA ILE A 67 -1.08 -6.84 12.31
C ILE A 67 0.02 -6.85 13.37
N CYS A 68 1.27 -7.14 12.98
CA CYS A 68 2.40 -7.16 13.90
C CYS A 68 2.76 -5.77 14.45
N ALA A 69 2.58 -4.72 13.66
CA ALA A 69 2.91 -3.36 14.07
C ALA A 69 1.88 -2.78 15.04
N GLY A 70 0.60 -3.13 14.88
CA GLY A 70 -0.48 -2.69 15.77
C GLY A 70 -0.53 -1.17 15.93
N GLU A 71 -0.87 -0.72 17.14
CA GLU A 71 -0.96 0.72 17.48
C GLU A 71 0.37 1.46 17.31
N ASN A 72 1.50 0.77 17.50
CA ASN A 72 2.83 1.37 17.33
C ASN A 72 3.13 1.66 15.85
N GLY A 73 2.60 0.82 14.94
CA GLY A 73 2.69 1.04 13.51
C GLY A 73 1.97 2.31 13.10
N GLU A 74 0.72 2.46 13.56
CA GLU A 74 -0.11 3.64 13.31
C GLU A 74 0.52 4.92 13.91
N ALA A 75 1.03 4.84 15.14
CA ALA A 75 1.70 5.96 15.79
C ALA A 75 3.00 6.39 15.11
N SER A 76 3.59 5.52 14.26
CA SER A 76 4.80 5.84 13.49
C SER A 76 4.49 6.57 12.18
N ILE A 77 3.22 6.67 11.79
CA ILE A 77 2.79 7.35 10.56
C ILE A 77 2.75 8.86 10.83
N PRO A 78 3.46 9.69 10.03
CA PRO A 78 3.46 11.13 10.22
C PRO A 78 2.05 11.74 10.06
N PRO A 79 1.70 12.75 10.88
CA PRO A 79 0.43 13.46 10.70
C PRO A 79 0.39 14.14 9.33
N GLY A 80 -0.75 14.03 8.64
CA GLY A 80 -0.92 14.55 7.28
C GLY A 80 -0.50 13.59 6.16
N THR A 81 -0.09 12.36 6.50
CA THR A 81 0.06 11.30 5.49
C THR A 81 -1.31 10.98 4.88
N PRO A 82 -1.46 10.97 3.55
CA PRO A 82 -2.75 10.65 2.93
C PRO A 82 -3.09 9.16 3.10
N PRO A 83 -4.38 8.82 3.27
CA PRO A 83 -4.82 7.44 3.26
C PRO A 83 -4.72 6.80 1.86
N SER A 84 -4.84 5.47 1.81
CA SER A 84 -4.78 4.66 0.59
C SER A 84 -5.94 4.96 -0.37
N LEU A 85 -7.10 5.33 0.18
CA LEU A 85 -8.22 5.85 -0.58
C LEU A 85 -8.16 7.38 -0.59
N PRO A 86 -8.36 8.04 -1.73
CA PRO A 86 -8.50 9.49 -1.77
C PRO A 86 -9.71 9.94 -0.93
N VAL A 87 -9.49 10.89 -0.03
CA VAL A 87 -10.59 11.58 0.66
C VAL A 87 -11.01 12.76 -0.23
N ASP A 88 -11.74 12.46 -1.30
CA ASP A 88 -12.37 13.49 -2.12
C ASP A 88 -13.86 13.55 -1.76
N ASP A 89 -14.33 14.71 -1.27
CA ASP A 89 -15.75 15.00 -0.98
C ASP A 89 -16.67 14.64 -2.17
N ASP A 90 -16.16 14.74 -3.41
CA ASP A 90 -16.89 14.43 -4.64
C ASP A 90 -17.10 12.92 -4.90
N THR A 91 -16.25 12.05 -4.34
CA THR A 91 -16.36 10.59 -4.56
C THR A 91 -17.58 10.03 -3.85
N ALA A 92 -17.93 10.57 -2.68
CA ALA A 92 -19.14 10.21 -1.95
C ALA A 92 -20.42 10.60 -2.71
N LEU A 93 -20.41 11.75 -3.42
CA LEU A 93 -21.53 12.20 -4.25
C LEU A 93 -21.73 11.31 -5.49
N MET A 94 -20.65 10.83 -6.11
CA MET A 94 -20.74 9.91 -7.25
C MET A 94 -21.36 8.56 -6.87
N TYR A 95 -21.06 8.02 -5.68
CA TYR A 95 -21.66 6.77 -5.21
C TYR A 95 -23.09 6.94 -4.69
N SER A 96 -23.47 8.13 -4.21
CA SER A 96 -24.84 8.40 -3.75
C SER A 96 -25.81 8.74 -4.89
N GLN A 97 -25.31 9.07 -6.09
CA GLN A 97 -26.17 9.31 -7.26
C GLN A 97 -26.53 8.04 -8.05
N GLN A 98 -25.92 6.88 -7.75
CA GLN A 98 -26.14 5.66 -8.54
C GLN A 98 -27.30 4.78 -8.04
N ASP A 99 -27.76 4.97 -6.80
CA ASP A 99 -28.92 4.25 -6.24
C ASP A 99 -30.28 4.89 -6.62
N ASP A 100 -30.29 6.11 -7.17
CA ASP A 100 -31.54 6.83 -7.53
C ASP A 100 -32.00 6.61 -8.98
N ASN A 101 -31.27 5.84 -9.81
CA ASN A 101 -31.59 5.68 -11.24
C ASN A 101 -32.11 4.28 -11.65
N ASP A 102 -32.47 3.42 -10.69
CA ASP A 102 -33.05 2.08 -10.96
C ASP A 102 -34.51 1.95 -10.47
N SER A 103 -35.27 3.05 -10.50
CA SER A 103 -36.73 3.04 -10.28
C SER A 103 -37.45 4.16 -11.04
N LEU A 104 -37.59 4.01 -12.37
CA LEU A 104 -38.85 4.10 -13.13
C LEU A 104 -38.63 3.79 -14.62
#